data_AF-A0A1B9D7E1-F1
#
_entry.id   AF-A0A1B9D7E1-F1
#
_cell.length_a   1.000
_cell.length_b   1.000
_cell.length_c   1.000
_cell.angle_alpha   90.00
_cell.angle_beta   90.00
_cell.angle_gamma   90.00
#
_symmetry.space_group_name_H-M   'P 1'
#
loop_
_entity.id
_entity.type
_entity.pdbx_description
1 polymer ?
#
loop_
_entity_poly.entity_id
_entity_poly.type
_entity_poly.pdbx_seq_one_letter_code
_entity_poly.pdbx_strand_id
1 'polypeptide(L)'
;MIGAGPAGIAAVGKLLDRGIPPDKIAWVDPAFAAGDLGGKWRSVSSNTIAGTFMSFLNSSAAFRFSHAPPWPLAEVDPEETCALALVADPLVWVTGQLRERVPVFETTATTLTLRRRQWYVETRGPELTSDNVILAVGAVPRRLDYPIDEIPVEVALDAEQLAEVPLEGATVAVFGSSHSSMIALPHLLRHPVRKVINFYRSPLKYAVYLDDWILFDDTGLKGRAAVWARENIDGVYPERLERCLVSDPRFDEKLAECDRVVYTVGFEQRKLPETPQWGPLPYNRMNGILAPGLFGLGIAFPEYAEDPYGYGQYRVGLQKFADYVDAVLPLWMAYGT
;
A
#
# COMPACT_ATOMS: atom_id res chain seq x y z
N MET A 1 -8.54 1.60 -17.07
CA MET A 1 -7.82 1.59 -15.78
C MET A 1 -8.84 1.63 -14.65
N ILE A 2 -8.81 0.69 -13.70
CA ILE A 2 -9.69 0.66 -12.51
C ILE A 2 -8.85 0.87 -11.25
N GLY A 3 -9.08 1.98 -10.55
CA GLY A 3 -8.35 2.45 -9.38
C GLY A 3 -7.46 3.65 -9.70
N ALA A 4 -7.51 4.67 -8.84
CA ALA A 4 -6.70 5.90 -8.90
C ALA A 4 -5.76 6.07 -7.69
N GLY A 5 -5.35 4.94 -7.08
CA GLY A 5 -4.18 4.93 -6.19
C GLY A 5 -2.86 5.08 -6.97
N PRO A 6 -1.70 5.06 -6.29
CA PRO A 6 -0.40 5.28 -6.94
C PRO A 6 -0.10 4.37 -8.14
N ALA A 7 -0.51 3.11 -8.07
CA ALA A 7 -0.39 2.17 -9.19
C ALA A 7 -1.27 2.58 -10.40
N GLY A 8 -2.50 3.03 -10.15
CA GLY A 8 -3.39 3.52 -11.21
C GLY A 8 -2.89 4.81 -11.84
N ILE A 9 -2.38 5.73 -11.02
CA ILE A 9 -1.70 6.97 -11.47
C ILE A 9 -0.53 6.62 -12.39
N ALA A 10 0.36 5.71 -11.95
CA ALA A 10 1.48 5.22 -12.75
C ALA A 10 1.04 4.63 -14.09
N ALA A 11 0.05 3.74 -14.08
CA ALA A 11 -0.45 3.11 -15.30
C ALA A 11 -1.01 4.14 -16.30
N VAL A 12 -1.83 5.09 -15.86
CA VAL A 12 -2.37 6.12 -16.76
C VAL A 12 -1.27 7.02 -17.32
N GLY A 13 -0.32 7.45 -16.47
CA GLY A 13 0.82 8.24 -16.93
C GLY A 13 1.65 7.50 -17.99
N LYS A 14 2.00 6.24 -17.73
CA LYS A 14 2.80 5.42 -18.65
C LYS A 14 2.06 5.06 -19.94
N LEU A 15 0.74 4.83 -19.89
CA LEU A 15 -0.07 4.66 -21.11
C LEU A 15 -0.02 5.91 -22.01
N LEU A 16 -0.15 7.10 -21.41
CA LEU A 16 -0.04 8.37 -22.14
C LEU A 16 1.37 8.60 -22.69
N ASP A 17 2.42 8.28 -21.92
CA ASP A 17 3.81 8.41 -22.37
C ASP A 17 4.14 7.46 -23.54
N ARG A 18 3.48 6.30 -23.63
CA ARG A 18 3.57 5.38 -24.78
C ARG A 18 2.71 5.80 -25.98
N GLY A 19 2.08 6.97 -25.93
CA GLY A 19 1.32 7.52 -27.04
C GLY A 19 -0.07 6.90 -27.23
N ILE A 20 -0.61 6.20 -26.23
CA ILE A 20 -2.02 5.78 -26.28
C ILE A 20 -2.90 7.04 -26.30
N PRO A 21 -3.81 7.20 -27.28
CA PRO A 21 -4.65 8.39 -27.37
C PRO A 21 -5.46 8.58 -26.08
N PRO A 22 -5.52 9.80 -25.52
CA PRO A 22 -6.17 10.01 -24.22
C PRO A 22 -7.66 9.62 -24.20
N ASP A 23 -8.37 9.80 -25.32
CA ASP A 23 -9.77 9.40 -25.50
C ASP A 23 -9.99 7.87 -25.51
N LYS A 24 -8.91 7.09 -25.60
CA LYS A 24 -8.91 5.62 -25.51
C LYS A 24 -8.61 5.09 -24.11
N ILE A 25 -8.42 5.96 -23.12
CA ILE A 25 -8.13 5.58 -21.74
C ILE A 25 -9.32 5.95 -20.86
N ALA A 26 -10.17 4.99 -20.51
CA ALA A 26 -11.16 5.18 -19.45
C ALA A 26 -10.50 4.95 -18.08
N TRP A 27 -10.60 5.93 -17.18
CA TRP A 27 -10.12 5.82 -15.80
C TRP A 27 -11.29 5.82 -14.81
N VAL A 28 -11.40 4.75 -14.04
CA VAL A 28 -12.51 4.51 -13.09
C VAL A 28 -11.96 4.51 -11.67
N ASP A 29 -12.49 5.34 -10.80
CA ASP A 29 -12.18 5.34 -9.36
C ASP A 29 -13.33 5.99 -8.58
N PRO A 30 -13.67 5.54 -7.36
CA PRO A 30 -14.79 6.12 -6.62
C PRO A 30 -14.53 7.52 -6.07
N ALA A 31 -13.29 8.01 -5.98
CA ALA A 31 -12.98 9.27 -5.29
C ALA A 31 -11.88 10.13 -5.93
N PHE A 32 -11.00 9.53 -6.74
CA PHE A 32 -9.81 10.17 -7.31
C PHE A 32 -8.92 10.88 -6.28
N ALA A 33 -8.82 10.32 -5.08
CA ALA A 33 -8.11 10.88 -3.93
C ALA A 33 -6.69 10.32 -3.75
N ALA A 34 -6.02 9.90 -4.83
CA ALA A 34 -4.76 9.16 -4.78
C ALA A 34 -4.82 7.85 -3.95
N GLY A 35 -5.99 7.21 -3.92
CA GLY A 35 -6.26 6.00 -3.15
C GLY A 35 -6.13 6.18 -1.64
N ASP A 36 -5.95 5.08 -0.91
CA ASP A 36 -5.83 5.14 0.56
C ASP A 36 -4.58 5.90 1.03
N LEU A 37 -3.54 6.08 0.18
CA LEU A 37 -2.37 6.90 0.53
C LEU A 37 -2.79 8.37 0.73
N GLY A 38 -3.55 8.92 -0.22
CA GLY A 38 -4.06 10.29 -0.12
C GLY A 38 -5.19 10.44 0.90
N GLY A 39 -6.01 9.39 1.11
CA GLY A 39 -7.17 9.45 2.00
C GLY A 39 -6.92 9.07 3.46
N LYS A 40 -6.13 8.02 3.73
CA LYS A 40 -6.04 7.39 5.06
C LYS A 40 -4.66 7.45 5.69
N TRP A 41 -3.60 7.27 4.91
CA TRP A 41 -2.26 7.01 5.45
C TRP A 41 -1.37 8.26 5.59
N ARG A 42 -1.93 9.47 5.45
CA ARG A 42 -1.16 10.72 5.39
C ARG A 42 -0.22 10.92 6.58
N SER A 43 -0.69 10.67 7.80
CA SER A 43 0.09 10.85 9.04
C SER A 43 1.17 9.78 9.27
N VAL A 44 1.15 8.68 8.52
CA VAL A 44 2.05 7.54 8.74
C VAL A 44 3.48 7.89 8.29
N SER A 45 4.46 7.58 9.14
CA SER A 45 5.87 7.63 8.77
C SER A 45 6.18 6.54 7.73
N SER A 46 6.60 6.97 6.55
CA SER A 46 6.97 6.06 5.46
C SER A 46 8.15 5.16 5.81
N ASN A 47 8.22 4.00 5.18
CA ASN A 47 9.41 3.16 5.10
C ASN A 47 10.23 3.43 3.82
N THR A 48 9.81 4.39 3.00
CA THR A 48 10.43 4.81 1.74
C THR A 48 11.07 6.19 1.95
N ILE A 49 12.27 6.36 1.40
CA ILE A 49 13.01 7.64 1.46
C ILE A 49 12.42 8.67 0.49
N ALA A 50 12.57 9.96 0.80
CA ALA A 50 11.97 11.05 0.03
C ALA A 50 12.45 11.07 -1.43
N GLY A 51 13.71 10.73 -1.68
CA GLY A 51 14.28 10.64 -3.03
C GLY A 51 13.52 9.66 -3.93
N THR A 52 13.08 8.51 -3.40
CA THR A 52 12.27 7.54 -4.15
C THR A 52 10.89 8.08 -4.50
N PHE A 53 10.29 8.92 -3.64
CA PHE A 53 9.04 9.60 -3.97
C PHE A 53 9.23 10.64 -5.09
N MET A 54 10.32 11.40 -5.05
CA MET A 54 10.67 12.34 -6.11
C MET A 54 10.93 11.61 -7.43
N SER A 55 11.61 10.46 -7.42
CA SER A 55 11.78 9.62 -8.61
C SER A 55 10.44 9.19 -9.20
N PHE A 56 9.47 8.79 -8.36
CA PHE A 56 8.15 8.40 -8.84
C PHE A 56 7.43 9.56 -9.52
N LEU A 57 7.42 10.73 -8.88
CA LEU A 57 6.73 11.92 -9.39
C LEU A 57 7.36 12.42 -10.71
N ASN A 58 8.63 12.13 -10.95
CA ASN A 58 9.33 12.44 -12.20
C ASN A 58 9.35 11.27 -13.21
N SER A 59 8.79 10.10 -12.86
CA SER A 59 8.88 8.89 -13.68
C SER A 59 8.03 8.93 -14.95
N SER A 60 7.14 9.92 -15.10
CA SER A 60 6.23 10.06 -16.23
C SER A 60 6.12 11.52 -16.67
N ALA A 61 6.34 11.77 -17.96
CA ALA A 61 6.15 13.11 -18.53
C ALA A 61 4.69 13.54 -18.46
N ALA A 62 3.77 12.57 -18.57
CA ALA A 62 2.34 12.81 -18.44
C ALA A 62 1.91 13.34 -17.06
N PHE A 63 2.70 13.14 -16.00
CA PHE A 63 2.43 13.71 -14.67
C PHE A 63 2.63 15.23 -14.62
N ARG A 64 3.40 15.79 -15.56
CA ARG A 64 3.74 17.22 -15.62
C ARG A 64 4.33 17.78 -14.32
N PHE A 65 4.95 16.93 -13.50
CA PHE A 65 5.44 17.32 -12.18
C PHE A 65 6.48 18.44 -12.20
N SER A 66 7.20 18.63 -13.31
CA SER A 66 8.08 19.80 -13.52
C SER A 66 7.36 21.16 -13.50
N HIS A 67 6.03 21.18 -13.64
CA HIS A 67 5.18 22.37 -13.55
C HIS A 67 4.37 22.41 -12.23
N ALA A 68 4.65 21.49 -11.31
CA ALA A 68 3.98 21.47 -10.02
C ALA A 68 4.36 22.71 -9.19
N PRO A 69 3.47 23.19 -8.30
CA PRO A 69 3.86 24.19 -7.31
C PRO A 69 4.97 23.63 -6.40
N PRO A 70 5.70 24.50 -5.68
CA PRO A 70 6.67 24.04 -4.70
C PRO A 70 5.96 23.21 -3.62
N TRP A 71 6.47 22.01 -3.38
CA TRP A 71 5.94 21.08 -2.37
C TRP A 71 6.99 20.87 -1.27
N PRO A 72 6.58 20.77 0.01
CA PRO A 72 7.51 20.52 1.12
C PRO A 72 8.35 19.25 0.96
N LEU A 73 7.86 18.26 0.19
CA LEU A 73 8.62 17.05 -0.13
C LEU A 73 9.98 17.33 -0.77
N ALA A 74 10.10 18.42 -1.56
CA ALA A 74 11.35 18.79 -2.23
C ALA A 74 12.41 19.35 -1.26
N GLU A 75 12.03 19.70 -0.03
CA GLU A 75 12.91 20.24 1.00
C GLU A 75 13.41 19.15 1.97
N VAL A 76 12.83 17.94 1.90
CA VAL A 76 13.27 16.80 2.71
C VAL A 76 14.58 16.26 2.13
N ASP A 77 15.52 15.90 3.00
CA ASP A 77 16.72 15.16 2.59
C ASP A 77 16.31 13.90 1.81
N PRO A 78 16.79 13.70 0.57
CA PRO A 78 16.39 12.57 -0.27
C PRO A 78 16.67 11.20 0.35
N GLU A 79 17.63 11.11 1.29
CA GLU A 79 18.01 9.87 1.98
C GLU A 79 17.19 9.61 3.25
N GLU A 80 16.35 10.57 3.67
CA GLU A 80 15.50 10.42 4.84
C GLU A 80 14.09 9.91 4.51
N THR A 81 13.52 9.14 5.44
CA THR A 81 12.10 8.80 5.43
C THR A 81 11.26 9.98 5.93
N CYS A 82 10.09 10.20 5.35
CA CYS A 82 9.15 11.25 5.75
C CYS A 82 7.72 10.75 5.99
N ALA A 83 6.84 11.63 6.48
CA ALA A 83 5.42 11.33 6.55
C ALA A 83 4.81 11.23 5.15
N LEU A 84 3.89 10.28 4.94
CA LEU A 84 3.25 10.07 3.64
C LEU A 84 2.43 11.28 3.16
N ALA A 85 2.00 12.16 4.06
CA ALA A 85 1.33 13.43 3.74
C ALA A 85 2.14 14.26 2.72
N LEU A 86 3.48 14.24 2.81
CA LEU A 86 4.33 15.04 1.94
C LEU A 86 4.27 14.58 0.47
N VAL A 87 4.04 13.29 0.21
CA VAL A 87 3.86 12.75 -1.14
C VAL A 87 2.38 12.63 -1.54
N ALA A 88 1.47 12.58 -0.56
CA ALA A 88 0.02 12.53 -0.80
C ALA A 88 -0.48 13.73 -1.63
N ASP A 89 -0.08 14.95 -1.26
CA ASP A 89 -0.52 16.16 -1.96
C ASP A 89 0.00 16.25 -3.41
N PRO A 90 1.30 16.00 -3.67
CA PRO A 90 1.80 15.82 -5.02
C PRO A 90 1.02 14.78 -5.84
N LEU A 91 0.66 13.64 -5.25
CA LEU A 91 -0.11 12.60 -5.96
C LEU A 91 -1.53 13.03 -6.29
N VAL A 92 -2.21 13.73 -5.38
CA VAL A 92 -3.54 14.29 -5.63
C VAL A 92 -3.46 15.33 -6.75
N TRP A 93 -2.43 16.17 -6.76
CA TRP A 93 -2.19 17.14 -7.83
C TRP A 93 -1.95 16.45 -9.18
N VAL A 94 -1.07 15.44 -9.24
CA VAL A 94 -0.82 14.63 -10.44
C VAL A 94 -2.11 13.95 -10.92
N THR A 95 -2.91 13.43 -10.00
CA THR A 95 -4.23 12.84 -10.32
C THR A 95 -5.10 13.88 -11.02
N GLY A 96 -5.17 15.11 -10.52
CA GLY A 96 -5.85 16.22 -11.18
C GLY A 96 -5.37 16.48 -12.61
N GLN A 97 -4.04 16.55 -12.82
CA GLN A 97 -3.45 16.75 -14.15
C GLN A 97 -3.84 15.65 -15.14
N LEU A 98 -3.89 14.40 -14.69
CA LEU A 98 -4.28 13.27 -15.53
C LEU A 98 -5.79 13.26 -15.82
N ARG A 99 -6.63 13.63 -14.84
CA ARG A 99 -8.09 13.73 -15.02
C ARG A 99 -8.50 14.72 -16.11
N GLU A 100 -7.73 15.78 -16.33
CA GLU A 100 -7.99 16.73 -17.42
C GLU A 100 -7.69 16.16 -18.82
N ARG A 101 -6.98 15.03 -18.90
CA ARG A 101 -6.50 14.48 -20.16
C ARG A 101 -7.29 13.27 -20.63
N VAL A 102 -7.85 12.49 -19.71
CA VAL A 102 -8.52 11.21 -20.03
C VAL A 102 -9.98 11.22 -19.59
N PRO A 103 -10.88 10.47 -20.25
CA PRO A 103 -12.21 10.21 -19.72
C PRO A 103 -12.19 9.58 -18.33
N VAL A 104 -12.84 10.25 -17.37
CA VAL A 104 -12.92 9.83 -15.97
C VAL A 104 -14.33 9.42 -15.59
N PHE A 105 -14.43 8.36 -14.79
CA PHE A 105 -15.69 7.84 -14.30
C PHE A 105 -15.59 7.66 -12.79
N GLU A 106 -16.23 8.58 -12.06
CA GLU A 106 -16.29 8.54 -10.60
C GLU A 106 -17.31 7.49 -10.14
N THR A 107 -16.90 6.23 -10.15
CA THR A 107 -17.76 5.06 -9.89
C THR A 107 -16.91 3.86 -9.45
N THR A 108 -17.58 2.77 -9.08
CA THR A 108 -16.96 1.49 -8.74
C THR A 108 -17.30 0.46 -9.81
N ALA A 109 -16.29 -0.18 -10.39
CA ALA A 109 -16.48 -1.35 -11.24
C ALA A 109 -16.90 -2.56 -10.39
N THR A 110 -17.96 -3.26 -10.81
CA THR A 110 -18.57 -4.35 -10.07
C THR A 110 -18.41 -5.69 -10.75
N THR A 111 -18.41 -5.72 -12.09
CA THR A 111 -18.38 -6.95 -12.88
C THR A 111 -17.51 -6.76 -14.13
N LEU A 112 -16.78 -7.80 -14.52
CA LEU A 112 -15.99 -7.86 -15.75
C LEU A 112 -16.40 -9.10 -16.54
N THR A 113 -16.84 -8.88 -17.78
CA THR A 113 -17.23 -9.95 -18.70
C THR A 113 -16.55 -9.76 -20.05
N LEU A 114 -15.88 -10.78 -20.57
CA LEU A 114 -15.30 -10.79 -21.90
C LEU A 114 -16.32 -11.34 -22.91
N ARG A 115 -16.73 -10.51 -23.89
CA ARG A 115 -17.62 -10.92 -24.99
C ARG A 115 -17.08 -10.39 -26.31
N ARG A 116 -17.05 -11.23 -27.33
CA ARG A 116 -16.63 -10.85 -28.70
C ARG A 116 -15.27 -10.11 -28.72
N ARG A 117 -14.30 -10.61 -27.93
CA ARG A 117 -12.95 -10.02 -27.78
C ARG A 117 -12.97 -8.58 -27.24
N GLN A 118 -13.92 -8.26 -26.37
CA GLN A 118 -13.98 -6.97 -25.69
C GLN A 118 -14.46 -7.15 -24.26
N TRP A 119 -13.84 -6.45 -23.32
CA TRP A 119 -14.25 -6.41 -21.93
C TRP A 119 -15.44 -5.46 -21.76
N TYR A 120 -16.48 -5.97 -21.13
CA TYR A 120 -17.63 -5.24 -20.63
C TYR A 120 -17.41 -5.04 -19.13
N VAL A 121 -17.37 -3.78 -18.72
CA VAL A 121 -17.12 -3.35 -17.35
C VAL A 121 -18.42 -2.77 -16.81
N GLU A 122 -19.12 -3.55 -16.00
CA GLU A 122 -20.27 -3.05 -15.27
C GLU A 122 -19.78 -2.20 -14.11
N THR A 123 -20.47 -1.08 -13.88
CA THR A 123 -20.18 -0.18 -12.77
C THR A 123 -21.47 0.17 -12.02
N ARG A 124 -21.36 0.85 -10.88
CA ARG A 124 -22.52 1.46 -10.20
C ARG A 124 -23.14 2.65 -10.97
N GLY A 125 -22.56 3.01 -12.11
CA GLY A 125 -23.02 4.08 -12.99
C GLY A 125 -23.04 3.58 -14.45
N PRO A 126 -22.35 4.24 -15.39
CA PRO A 126 -22.35 3.81 -16.78
C PRO A 126 -21.63 2.47 -16.98
N GLU A 127 -22.13 1.66 -17.91
CA GLU A 127 -21.39 0.51 -18.44
C GLU A 127 -20.30 1.00 -19.40
N LEU A 128 -19.12 0.39 -19.31
CA LEU A 128 -17.98 0.72 -20.17
C LEU A 128 -17.55 -0.50 -20.97
N THR A 129 -16.97 -0.26 -22.13
CA THR A 129 -16.29 -1.31 -22.90
C THR A 129 -14.82 -0.95 -23.13
N SER A 130 -13.96 -1.96 -23.18
CA SER A 130 -12.53 -1.77 -23.43
C SER A 130 -11.91 -3.03 -24.03
N ASP A 131 -10.89 -2.87 -24.86
CA ASP A 131 -10.11 -4.01 -25.35
C ASP A 131 -9.22 -4.58 -24.23
N ASN A 132 -8.75 -3.73 -23.32
CA ASN A 132 -7.90 -4.11 -22.19
C ASN A 132 -8.36 -3.46 -20.88
N VAL A 133 -8.20 -4.17 -19.76
CA VAL A 133 -8.49 -3.69 -18.41
C VAL A 133 -7.28 -3.89 -17.51
N ILE A 134 -6.88 -2.84 -16.79
CA ILE A 134 -5.85 -2.90 -15.74
C ILE A 134 -6.53 -2.64 -14.40
N LEU A 135 -6.34 -3.55 -13.45
CA LEU A 135 -6.86 -3.50 -12.09
C LEU A 135 -5.77 -3.01 -11.12
N ALA A 136 -6.02 -1.89 -10.44
CA ALA A 136 -5.23 -1.40 -9.32
C ALA A 136 -6.14 -1.02 -8.15
N VAL A 137 -6.95 -1.98 -7.71
CA VAL A 137 -8.04 -1.78 -6.73
C VAL A 137 -7.57 -1.59 -5.28
N GLY A 138 -6.27 -1.73 -5.03
CA GLY A 138 -5.68 -1.59 -3.71
C GLY A 138 -5.96 -2.77 -2.77
N ALA A 139 -5.68 -2.55 -1.50
CA ALA A 139 -5.75 -3.55 -0.45
C ALA A 139 -6.45 -2.99 0.79
N VAL A 140 -6.78 -3.87 1.73
CA VAL A 140 -7.34 -3.53 3.04
C VAL A 140 -6.52 -4.21 4.14
N PRO A 141 -6.43 -3.64 5.36
CA PRO A 141 -5.75 -4.30 6.47
C PRO A 141 -6.33 -5.67 6.78
N ARG A 142 -5.46 -6.65 7.02
CA ARG A 142 -5.88 -7.97 7.51
C ARG A 142 -6.27 -7.90 8.98
N ARG A 143 -7.27 -8.68 9.35
CA ARG A 143 -7.72 -8.86 10.74
C ARG A 143 -7.53 -10.30 11.18
N LEU A 144 -7.41 -10.50 12.49
CA LEU A 144 -7.53 -11.80 13.11
C LEU A 144 -8.88 -11.86 13.85
N ASP A 145 -9.42 -13.06 14.01
CA ASP A 145 -10.78 -13.26 14.55
C ASP A 145 -10.74 -13.50 16.07
N TYR A 146 -10.24 -12.52 16.82
CA TYR A 146 -10.28 -12.55 18.28
C TYR A 146 -11.43 -11.67 18.79
N PRO A 147 -12.20 -12.10 19.80
CA PRO A 147 -13.34 -11.35 20.35
C PRO A 147 -12.87 -10.23 21.30
N ILE A 148 -12.00 -9.35 20.81
CA ILE A 148 -11.44 -8.19 21.53
C ILE A 148 -11.76 -6.95 20.72
N ASP A 149 -12.09 -5.85 21.40
CA ASP A 149 -12.45 -4.60 20.72
C ASP A 149 -11.27 -4.03 19.91
N GLU A 150 -11.45 -3.94 18.60
CA GLU A 150 -10.41 -3.47 17.68
C GLU A 150 -10.20 -1.95 17.79
N ILE A 151 -8.93 -1.54 17.81
CA ILE A 151 -8.50 -0.20 17.41
C ILE A 151 -8.06 -0.32 15.95
N PRO A 152 -8.75 0.32 14.99
CA PRO A 152 -8.38 0.25 13.59
C PRO A 152 -6.92 0.64 13.38
N VAL A 153 -6.22 -0.06 12.48
CA VAL A 153 -4.80 0.20 12.24
C VAL A 153 -4.55 1.62 11.73
N GLU A 154 -5.50 2.20 10.97
CA GLU A 154 -5.47 3.60 10.55
C GLU A 154 -5.37 4.54 11.75
N VAL A 155 -6.13 4.25 12.82
CA VAL A 155 -6.14 5.04 14.06
C VAL A 155 -4.87 4.79 14.85
N ALA A 156 -4.43 3.54 15.00
CA ALA A 156 -3.21 3.21 15.77
C ALA A 156 -1.93 3.81 15.16
N LEU A 157 -1.87 4.00 13.84
CA LEU A 157 -0.74 4.59 13.14
C LEU A 157 -0.78 6.12 13.07
N ASP A 158 -1.88 6.73 13.50
CA ASP A 158 -2.08 8.18 13.52
C ASP A 158 -2.14 8.68 14.97
N ALA A 159 -1.11 9.41 15.39
CA ALA A 159 -0.99 9.85 16.79
C ALA A 159 -2.13 10.81 17.21
N GLU A 160 -2.70 11.58 16.28
CA GLU A 160 -3.80 12.50 16.58
C GLU A 160 -5.11 11.74 16.71
N GLN A 161 -5.41 10.82 15.78
CA GLN A 161 -6.63 10.00 15.88
C GLN A 161 -6.59 9.07 17.10
N LEU A 162 -5.41 8.52 17.42
CA LEU A 162 -5.25 7.66 18.60
C LEU A 162 -5.50 8.41 19.91
N ALA A 163 -5.23 9.72 19.97
CA ALA A 163 -5.47 10.53 21.15
C ALA A 163 -6.95 10.64 21.54
N GLU A 164 -7.86 10.45 20.59
CA GLU A 164 -9.30 10.42 20.80
C GLU A 164 -9.81 9.04 21.29
N VAL A 165 -8.94 8.02 21.32
CA VAL A 165 -9.30 6.68 21.81
C VAL A 165 -9.15 6.63 23.33
N PRO A 166 -10.18 6.19 24.08
CA PRO A 166 -10.09 6.04 25.53
C PRO A 166 -9.19 4.86 25.90
N LEU A 167 -7.94 5.16 26.26
CA LEU A 167 -6.88 4.16 26.53
C LEU A 167 -6.44 4.12 28.00
N GLU A 168 -7.00 4.94 28.88
CA GLU A 168 -6.66 4.99 30.31
C GLU A 168 -6.84 3.61 30.96
N GLY A 169 -5.75 3.06 31.51
CA GLY A 169 -5.74 1.77 32.18
C GLY A 169 -5.95 0.54 31.28
N ALA A 170 -6.10 0.71 29.97
CA ALA A 170 -6.32 -0.40 29.04
C ALA A 170 -5.06 -1.24 28.82
N THR A 171 -5.23 -2.55 28.62
CA THR A 171 -4.20 -3.46 28.10
C THR A 171 -4.43 -3.67 26.61
N VAL A 172 -3.45 -3.28 25.79
CA VAL A 172 -3.60 -3.29 24.32
C VAL A 172 -2.74 -4.39 23.69
N ALA A 173 -3.39 -5.33 23.00
CA ALA A 173 -2.73 -6.30 22.15
C ALA A 173 -2.28 -5.65 20.82
N VAL A 174 -1.05 -5.88 20.40
CA VAL A 174 -0.57 -5.47 19.07
C VAL A 174 -0.01 -6.69 18.36
N PHE A 175 -0.73 -7.18 17.34
CA PHE A 175 -0.28 -8.31 16.53
C PHE A 175 0.58 -7.85 15.36
N GLY A 176 1.77 -8.41 15.24
CA GLY A 176 2.73 -8.11 14.17
C GLY A 176 4.09 -7.69 14.70
N SER A 177 5.08 -7.65 13.80
CA SER A 177 6.45 -7.22 14.14
C SER A 177 7.14 -6.55 12.95
N SER A 178 6.36 -5.84 12.14
CA SER A 178 6.81 -5.13 10.93
C SER A 178 6.76 -3.61 11.16
N HIS A 179 6.96 -2.82 10.09
CA HIS A 179 7.03 -1.37 10.15
C HIS A 179 5.84 -0.73 10.88
N SER A 180 4.61 -1.13 10.54
CA SER A 180 3.40 -0.63 11.20
C SER A 180 3.36 -0.95 12.70
N SER A 181 3.83 -2.12 13.12
CA SER A 181 3.92 -2.47 14.55
C SER A 181 4.87 -1.51 15.27
N MET A 182 6.03 -1.22 14.68
CA MET A 182 7.05 -0.34 15.25
C MET A 182 6.66 1.15 15.24
N ILE A 183 5.54 1.51 14.58
CA ILE A 183 4.91 2.83 14.69
C ILE A 183 3.80 2.81 15.76
N ALA A 184 2.93 1.79 15.74
CA ALA A 184 1.81 1.69 16.66
C ALA A 184 2.27 1.54 18.12
N LEU A 185 3.34 0.78 18.38
CA LEU A 185 3.86 0.56 19.74
C LEU A 185 4.26 1.87 20.43
N PRO A 186 5.15 2.71 19.89
CA PRO A 186 5.48 3.99 20.53
C PRO A 186 4.31 4.95 20.61
N HIS A 187 3.33 4.90 19.68
CA HIS A 187 2.12 5.71 19.80
C HIS A 187 1.31 5.30 21.04
N LEU A 188 0.98 4.01 21.18
CA LEU A 188 0.24 3.48 22.33
C LEU A 188 0.96 3.73 23.66
N LEU A 189 2.28 3.59 23.69
CA LEU A 189 3.09 3.79 24.89
C LEU A 189 3.19 5.26 25.34
N ARG A 190 2.73 6.23 24.53
CA ARG A 190 2.59 7.64 24.97
C ARG A 190 1.27 7.91 25.70
N HIS A 191 0.29 7.02 25.56
CA HIS A 191 -0.99 7.12 26.26
C HIS A 191 -0.93 6.45 27.64
N PRO A 192 -1.88 6.75 28.55
CA PRO A 192 -1.94 6.16 29.88
C PRO A 192 -2.51 4.73 29.90
N VAL A 193 -2.08 3.88 28.96
CA VAL A 193 -2.35 2.43 28.97
C VAL A 193 -1.78 1.76 30.21
N ARG A 194 -2.41 0.70 30.69
CA ARG A 194 -1.80 -0.16 31.72
C ARG A 194 -0.58 -0.88 31.15
N LYS A 195 -0.72 -1.48 29.97
CA LYS A 195 0.31 -2.27 29.30
C LYS A 195 0.02 -2.39 27.80
N VAL A 196 1.07 -2.55 27.00
CA VAL A 196 0.97 -2.98 25.60
C VAL A 196 1.63 -4.36 25.48
N ILE A 197 0.92 -5.34 24.90
CA ILE A 197 1.44 -6.68 24.66
C ILE A 197 1.63 -6.87 23.15
N ASN A 198 2.88 -6.95 22.70
CA ASN A 198 3.19 -7.22 21.30
C ASN A 198 3.28 -8.72 21.03
N PHE A 199 2.36 -9.24 20.23
CA PHE A 199 2.33 -10.63 19.77
C PHE A 199 3.06 -10.77 18.43
N TYR A 200 4.10 -11.62 18.39
CA TYR A 200 4.98 -11.75 17.22
C TYR A 200 5.30 -13.21 16.88
N ARG A 201 5.77 -13.45 15.64
CA ARG A 201 6.08 -14.81 15.13
C ARG A 201 7.57 -15.07 14.92
N SER A 202 8.36 -14.03 14.72
CA SER A 202 9.76 -14.13 14.37
C SER A 202 10.55 -12.91 14.86
N PRO A 203 11.89 -12.99 14.93
CA PRO A 203 12.73 -11.82 15.14
C PRO A 203 12.46 -10.71 14.12
N LEU A 204 12.86 -9.49 14.49
CA LEU A 204 12.77 -8.35 13.59
C LEU A 204 13.73 -8.52 12.40
N LYS A 205 13.33 -7.97 11.26
CA LYS A 205 14.18 -7.83 10.07
C LYS A 205 14.45 -6.35 9.85
N TYR A 206 15.66 -6.02 9.44
CA TYR A 206 16.08 -4.65 9.14
C TYR A 206 16.53 -4.56 7.71
N ALA A 207 16.14 -3.48 7.02
CA ALA A 207 16.67 -3.23 5.71
C ALA A 207 18.17 -2.91 5.79
N VAL A 208 18.96 -3.46 4.87
CA VAL A 208 20.39 -3.16 4.75
C VAL A 208 20.62 -2.54 3.39
N TYR A 209 21.05 -1.28 3.40
CA TYR A 209 21.42 -0.55 2.19
C TYR A 209 22.80 -1.04 1.74
N LEU A 210 22.84 -1.62 0.55
CA LEU A 210 24.05 -2.00 -0.17
C LEU A 210 24.18 -1.08 -1.39
N ASP A 211 25.32 -1.11 -2.08
CA ASP A 211 25.66 -0.11 -3.12
C ASP A 211 24.52 0.11 -4.14
N ASP A 212 24.03 -0.96 -4.77
CA ASP A 212 23.03 -0.87 -5.85
C ASP A 212 21.64 -1.41 -5.47
N TRP A 213 21.44 -1.90 -4.25
CA TRP A 213 20.18 -2.54 -3.84
C TRP A 213 20.02 -2.62 -2.31
N ILE A 214 18.83 -3.00 -1.86
CA ILE A 214 18.49 -3.08 -0.43
C ILE A 214 18.12 -4.52 -0.06
N LEU A 215 18.85 -5.11 0.88
CA LEU A 215 18.46 -6.40 1.46
C LEU A 215 17.23 -6.20 2.36
N PHE A 216 16.25 -7.09 2.25
CA PHE A 216 14.93 -6.96 2.89
C PHE A 216 14.22 -5.64 2.56
N ASP A 217 14.33 -5.17 1.32
CA ASP A 217 13.74 -3.90 0.88
C ASP A 217 12.24 -3.74 1.20
N ASP A 218 11.44 -4.78 0.96
CA ASP A 218 9.98 -4.74 1.17
C ASP A 218 9.53 -5.25 2.55
N THR A 219 10.43 -5.90 3.29
CA THR A 219 10.07 -6.61 4.52
C THR A 219 10.85 -6.18 5.77
N GLY A 220 11.95 -5.47 5.59
CA GLY A 220 12.81 -4.96 6.65
C GLY A 220 12.37 -3.58 7.17
N LEU A 221 12.59 -3.35 8.47
CA LEU A 221 12.39 -2.07 9.11
C LEU A 221 13.36 -1.02 8.56
N LYS A 222 12.86 0.21 8.39
CA LYS A 222 13.60 1.37 7.86
C LYS A 222 13.32 2.63 8.68
N GLY A 223 14.18 3.64 8.52
CA GLY A 223 13.99 4.97 9.10
C GLY A 223 13.72 4.95 10.60
N ARG A 224 12.81 5.81 11.06
CA ARG A 224 12.50 5.98 12.49
C ARG A 224 11.98 4.71 13.16
N ALA A 225 11.23 3.88 12.45
CA ALA A 225 10.72 2.61 12.96
C ALA A 225 11.86 1.63 13.25
N ALA A 226 12.89 1.58 12.39
CA ALA A 226 14.08 0.78 12.64
C ALA A 226 14.88 1.28 13.84
N VAL A 227 15.08 2.60 13.95
CA VAL A 227 15.79 3.22 15.08
C VAL A 227 15.09 2.88 16.39
N TRP A 228 13.78 3.13 16.46
CA TRP A 228 12.99 2.84 17.65
C TRP A 228 13.06 1.35 18.04
N ALA A 229 12.94 0.46 17.06
CA ALA A 229 13.00 -0.98 17.30
C ALA A 229 14.37 -1.45 17.83
N ARG A 230 15.48 -0.91 17.32
CA ARG A 230 16.82 -1.24 17.83
C ARG A 230 16.98 -0.87 19.30
N GLU A 231 16.46 0.29 19.68
CA GLU A 231 16.55 0.79 21.06
C GLU A 231 15.60 0.06 22.01
N ASN A 232 14.35 -0.18 21.57
CA ASN A 232 13.24 -0.56 22.46
C ASN A 232 12.80 -2.02 22.33
N ILE A 233 13.23 -2.72 21.27
CA ILE A 233 12.86 -4.11 21.00
C ILE A 233 14.08 -5.04 20.94
N ASP A 234 15.20 -4.58 20.40
CA ASP A 234 16.46 -5.33 20.48
C ASP A 234 17.28 -4.90 21.70
N GLY A 235 17.05 -3.68 22.20
CA GLY A 235 17.65 -3.13 23.41
C GLY A 235 16.80 -3.39 24.66
N VAL A 236 16.37 -2.32 25.31
CA VAL A 236 15.64 -2.39 26.60
C VAL A 236 14.17 -2.08 26.38
N TYR A 237 13.29 -2.97 26.84
CA TYR A 237 11.86 -2.79 26.66
C TYR A 237 11.38 -1.61 27.50
N PRO A 238 10.53 -0.72 26.94
CA PRO A 238 9.76 0.21 27.74
C PRO A 238 9.02 -0.53 28.86
N GLU A 239 8.92 0.06 30.04
CA GLU A 239 8.37 -0.58 31.25
C GLU A 239 6.98 -1.20 31.03
N ARG A 240 6.14 -0.53 30.23
CA ARG A 240 4.77 -0.96 29.92
C ARG A 240 4.66 -1.84 28.67
N LEU A 241 5.77 -2.24 28.06
CA LEU A 241 5.79 -3.12 26.89
C LEU A 241 6.17 -4.55 27.30
N GLU A 242 5.29 -5.49 26.98
CA GLU A 242 5.56 -6.92 27.02
C GLU A 242 5.56 -7.48 25.60
N ARG A 243 6.39 -8.49 25.33
CA ARG A 243 6.37 -9.21 24.05
C ARG A 243 6.10 -10.68 24.28
N CYS A 244 5.19 -11.23 23.48
CA CYS A 244 4.78 -12.63 23.56
C CYS A 244 4.94 -13.29 22.19
N LEU A 245 5.77 -14.34 22.12
CA LEU A 245 5.86 -15.16 20.92
C LEU A 245 4.54 -15.93 20.78
N VAL A 246 3.96 -16.01 19.59
CA VAL A 246 2.65 -16.70 19.41
C VAL A 246 2.67 -18.18 19.79
N SER A 247 3.84 -18.80 19.86
CA SER A 247 4.02 -20.19 20.30
C SER A 247 4.35 -20.32 21.80
N ASP A 248 4.37 -19.22 22.55
CA ASP A 248 4.57 -19.25 24.01
C ASP A 248 3.33 -19.90 24.67
N PRO A 249 3.49 -20.83 25.62
CA PRO A 249 2.37 -21.47 26.32
C PRO A 249 1.45 -20.50 27.05
N ARG A 250 1.91 -19.28 27.34
CA ARG A 250 1.13 -18.21 27.98
C ARG A 250 0.37 -17.34 26.99
N PHE A 251 0.39 -17.65 25.69
CA PHE A 251 -0.27 -16.84 24.66
C PHE A 251 -1.74 -16.57 24.99
N ASP A 252 -2.50 -17.62 25.32
CA ASP A 252 -3.94 -17.50 25.62
C ASP A 252 -4.19 -16.71 26.91
N GLU A 253 -3.35 -16.92 27.93
CA GLU A 253 -3.40 -16.17 29.19
C GLU A 253 -3.18 -14.67 28.93
N LYS A 254 -2.12 -14.34 28.18
CA LYS A 254 -1.75 -12.95 27.83
C LYS A 254 -2.80 -12.29 26.98
N LEU A 255 -3.36 -13.02 26.02
CA LEU A 255 -4.41 -12.50 25.16
C LEU A 255 -5.69 -12.21 25.95
N ALA A 256 -6.04 -13.06 26.92
CA ALA A 256 -7.18 -12.85 27.80
C ALA A 256 -7.02 -11.64 28.74
N GLU A 257 -5.80 -11.14 28.98
CA GLU A 257 -5.56 -9.88 29.69
C GLU A 257 -5.91 -8.62 28.86
N CYS A 258 -6.10 -8.74 27.55
CA CYS A 258 -6.20 -7.59 26.64
C CYS A 258 -7.63 -7.06 26.50
N ASP A 259 -7.79 -5.74 26.67
CA ASP A 259 -9.05 -5.03 26.51
C ASP A 259 -9.26 -4.53 25.06
N ARG A 260 -8.16 -4.23 24.36
CA ARG A 260 -8.16 -3.70 22.99
C ARG A 260 -7.14 -4.43 22.12
N VAL A 261 -7.35 -4.40 20.80
CA VAL A 261 -6.42 -5.03 19.85
C VAL A 261 -6.13 -4.17 18.63
N VAL A 262 -4.87 -4.16 18.17
CA VAL A 262 -4.43 -3.59 16.90
C VAL A 262 -3.84 -4.71 16.03
N TYR A 263 -4.34 -4.83 14.80
CA TYR A 263 -3.81 -5.78 13.82
C TYR A 263 -2.85 -5.09 12.84
N THR A 264 -1.55 -5.38 12.97
CA THR A 264 -0.49 -4.97 12.04
C THR A 264 0.08 -6.17 11.28
N VAL A 265 -0.80 -7.07 10.84
CA VAL A 265 -0.45 -8.39 10.27
C VAL A 265 -0.44 -8.40 8.72
N GLY A 266 -0.29 -7.21 8.13
CA GLY A 266 -0.23 -7.01 6.68
C GLY A 266 -1.58 -6.69 6.06
N PHE A 267 -1.60 -6.68 4.73
CA PHE A 267 -2.74 -6.30 3.93
C PHE A 267 -3.21 -7.47 3.06
N GLU A 268 -4.48 -7.44 2.69
CA GLU A 268 -5.07 -8.36 1.72
C GLU A 268 -5.75 -7.59 0.59
N GLN A 269 -5.82 -8.24 -0.56
CA GLN A 269 -6.41 -7.67 -1.76
C GLN A 269 -7.86 -7.25 -1.48
N ARG A 270 -8.22 -6.02 -1.88
CA ARG A 270 -9.62 -5.56 -1.79
C ARG A 270 -10.49 -6.41 -2.72
N LYS A 271 -11.79 -6.58 -2.39
CA LYS A 271 -12.75 -7.30 -3.24
C LYS A 271 -12.62 -6.82 -4.70
N LEU A 272 -12.32 -7.77 -5.58
CA LEU A 272 -12.23 -7.53 -7.02
C LEU A 272 -13.63 -7.38 -7.63
N PRO A 273 -13.74 -6.68 -8.79
CA PRO A 273 -14.90 -6.85 -9.66
C PRO A 273 -15.11 -8.34 -9.95
N GLU A 274 -16.36 -8.78 -9.94
CA GLU A 274 -16.72 -10.17 -10.18
C GLU A 274 -16.43 -10.54 -11.64
N THR A 275 -15.96 -11.76 -11.85
CA THR A 275 -15.68 -12.33 -13.18
C THR A 275 -16.54 -13.58 -13.37
N PRO A 276 -17.85 -13.44 -13.68
CA PRO A 276 -18.81 -14.54 -13.63
C PRO A 276 -18.47 -15.72 -14.57
N GLN A 277 -17.72 -15.45 -15.64
CA GLN A 277 -17.31 -16.47 -16.62
C GLN A 277 -16.27 -17.46 -16.08
N TRP A 278 -15.48 -17.06 -15.07
CA TRP A 278 -14.34 -17.82 -14.59
C TRP A 278 -14.28 -17.99 -13.07
N GLY A 279 -15.06 -17.22 -12.31
CA GLY A 279 -14.86 -17.09 -10.87
C GLY A 279 -13.56 -16.34 -10.54
N PRO A 280 -12.97 -16.54 -9.36
CA PRO A 280 -11.73 -15.87 -8.95
C PRO A 280 -10.58 -16.17 -9.91
N LEU A 281 -9.90 -15.12 -10.40
CA LEU A 281 -8.76 -15.24 -11.30
C LEU A 281 -7.44 -15.02 -10.54
N PRO A 282 -6.50 -15.99 -10.54
CA PRO A 282 -5.15 -15.73 -10.08
C PRO A 282 -4.44 -14.78 -11.05
N TYR A 283 -3.40 -14.09 -10.58
CA TYR A 283 -2.52 -13.30 -11.43
C TYR A 283 -1.14 -13.95 -11.51
N ASN A 284 -0.47 -13.79 -12.64
CA ASN A 284 0.93 -14.14 -12.77
C ASN A 284 1.79 -13.04 -12.13
N ARG A 285 2.44 -13.37 -11.01
CA ARG A 285 3.26 -12.43 -10.21
C ARG A 285 4.46 -11.79 -10.92
N MET A 286 4.87 -12.33 -12.07
CA MET A 286 6.00 -11.79 -12.84
C MET A 286 5.54 -10.79 -13.90
N ASN A 287 4.31 -10.91 -14.40
CA ASN A 287 3.85 -10.11 -15.53
C ASN A 287 2.43 -9.51 -15.36
N GLY A 288 1.76 -9.74 -14.24
CA GLY A 288 0.48 -9.12 -13.91
C GLY A 288 -0.70 -9.60 -14.74
N ILE A 289 -0.57 -10.64 -15.56
CA ILE A 289 -1.68 -11.17 -16.38
C ILE A 289 -2.64 -11.97 -15.50
N LEU A 290 -3.94 -11.67 -15.59
CA LEU A 290 -5.03 -12.46 -15.00
C LEU A 290 -5.79 -13.27 -16.07
N ALA A 291 -6.06 -12.64 -17.22
CA ALA A 291 -6.75 -13.23 -18.37
C ALA A 291 -6.37 -12.45 -19.64
N PRO A 292 -6.76 -12.90 -20.86
CA PRO A 292 -6.52 -12.14 -22.09
C PRO A 292 -7.05 -10.70 -21.99
N GLY A 293 -6.17 -9.72 -22.14
CA GLY A 293 -6.45 -8.30 -21.95
C GLY A 293 -6.88 -7.87 -20.54
N LEU A 294 -6.72 -8.69 -19.50
CA LEU A 294 -6.96 -8.34 -18.10
C LEU A 294 -5.68 -8.45 -17.29
N PHE A 295 -5.27 -7.32 -16.72
CA PHE A 295 -4.00 -7.16 -16.02
C PHE A 295 -4.20 -6.61 -14.61
N GLY A 296 -3.24 -6.87 -13.74
CA GLY A 296 -3.21 -6.45 -12.34
C GLY A 296 -1.95 -5.67 -12.02
N LEU A 297 -2.09 -4.62 -11.21
CA LEU A 297 -1.00 -3.76 -10.76
C LEU A 297 -1.20 -3.31 -9.31
N GLY A 298 -0.10 -2.93 -8.65
CA GLY A 298 -0.12 -2.30 -7.32
C GLY A 298 -0.16 -3.30 -6.17
N ILE A 299 -0.45 -2.82 -4.96
CA ILE A 299 -0.50 -3.67 -3.76
C ILE A 299 -1.52 -4.83 -3.84
N ALA A 300 -2.52 -4.71 -4.71
CA ALA A 300 -3.46 -5.79 -5.01
C ALA A 300 -2.81 -6.93 -5.81
N PHE A 301 -1.85 -6.60 -6.68
CA PHE A 301 -1.18 -7.50 -7.62
C PHE A 301 0.31 -7.16 -7.69
N PRO A 302 1.05 -7.26 -6.57
CA PRO A 302 2.44 -6.83 -6.53
C PRO A 302 3.32 -7.76 -7.37
N GLU A 303 4.33 -7.18 -8.00
CA GLU A 303 5.42 -7.92 -8.61
C GLU A 303 6.13 -8.77 -7.55
N TYR A 304 6.50 -9.99 -7.91
CA TYR A 304 7.42 -10.80 -7.10
C TYR A 304 8.81 -10.77 -7.73
N ALA A 305 9.82 -10.36 -6.97
CA ALA A 305 11.19 -10.31 -7.41
C ALA A 305 12.11 -11.00 -6.40
N GLU A 306 13.22 -11.56 -6.89
CA GLU A 306 14.27 -12.16 -6.07
C GLU A 306 15.46 -11.21 -5.99
N ASP A 307 16.04 -11.11 -4.80
CA ASP A 307 17.29 -10.37 -4.59
C ASP A 307 18.52 -11.21 -5.00
N PRO A 308 19.73 -10.63 -5.01
CA PRO A 308 20.96 -11.34 -5.39
C PRO A 308 21.30 -12.58 -4.54
N TYR A 309 20.70 -12.75 -3.36
CA TYR A 309 20.86 -13.96 -2.54
C TYR A 309 19.75 -14.99 -2.77
N GLY A 310 18.86 -14.76 -3.75
CA GLY A 310 17.73 -15.64 -4.07
C GLY A 310 16.57 -15.48 -3.08
N TYR A 311 16.54 -14.42 -2.28
CA TYR A 311 15.42 -14.18 -1.36
C TYR A 311 14.33 -13.38 -2.09
N GLY A 312 13.17 -14.02 -2.26
CA GLY A 312 12.05 -13.44 -2.99
C GLY A 312 11.10 -12.62 -2.12
N GLN A 313 10.65 -11.48 -2.64
CA GLN A 313 9.77 -10.53 -1.98
C GLN A 313 8.73 -9.96 -2.94
N TYR A 314 7.56 -9.60 -2.40
CA TYR A 314 6.57 -8.82 -3.12
C TYR A 314 6.93 -7.34 -3.05
N ARG A 315 7.07 -6.72 -4.21
CA ARG A 315 7.49 -5.32 -4.38
C ARG A 315 6.29 -4.38 -4.21
N VAL A 316 6.26 -3.64 -3.09
CA VAL A 316 5.19 -2.70 -2.76
C VAL A 316 5.77 -1.33 -2.47
N GLY A 317 5.58 -0.39 -3.39
CA GLY A 317 6.06 0.98 -3.26
C GLY A 317 5.78 1.77 -4.53
N LEU A 318 5.72 3.09 -4.41
CA LEU A 318 5.35 3.98 -5.52
C LEU A 318 6.26 3.77 -6.74
N GLN A 319 7.56 3.97 -6.55
CA GLN A 319 8.55 3.77 -7.62
C GLN A 319 8.49 2.36 -8.20
N LYS A 320 8.33 1.34 -7.34
CA LYS A 320 8.22 -0.06 -7.77
C LYS A 320 7.02 -0.30 -8.67
N PHE A 321 5.88 0.35 -8.41
CA PHE A 321 4.71 0.27 -9.31
C PHE A 321 4.98 0.93 -10.67
N ALA A 322 5.70 2.06 -10.68
CA ALA A 322 6.09 2.73 -11.91
C ALA A 322 7.09 1.92 -12.75
N ASP A 323 8.11 1.35 -12.10
CA ASP A 323 9.09 0.47 -12.75
C ASP A 323 8.42 -0.78 -13.31
N TYR A 324 7.57 -1.41 -12.48
CA TYR A 324 6.90 -2.64 -12.85
C TYR A 324 5.99 -2.44 -14.06
N VAL A 325 5.12 -1.41 -14.04
CA VAL A 325 4.23 -1.13 -15.17
C VAL A 325 5.03 -0.78 -16.43
N ASP A 326 6.13 -0.03 -16.33
CA ASP A 326 6.96 0.31 -17.49
C ASP A 326 7.58 -0.94 -18.13
N ALA A 327 8.02 -1.89 -17.31
CA ALA A 327 8.59 -3.17 -17.74
C ALA A 327 7.56 -4.09 -18.43
N VAL A 328 6.35 -4.21 -17.89
CA VAL A 328 5.34 -5.18 -18.38
C VAL A 328 4.41 -4.61 -19.45
N LEU A 329 4.29 -3.27 -19.57
CA LEU A 329 3.36 -2.64 -20.51
C LEU A 329 3.59 -3.05 -21.99
N PRO A 330 4.84 -3.19 -22.52
CA PRO A 330 5.04 -3.71 -23.87
C PRO A 330 4.40 -5.10 -24.09
N LEU A 331 4.50 -5.98 -23.09
CA LEU A 331 3.88 -7.31 -23.14
C LEU A 331 2.36 -7.21 -23.10
N TRP A 332 1.80 -6.38 -22.22
CA TRP A 332 0.35 -6.17 -22.12
C TRP A 332 -0.26 -5.67 -23.42
N MET A 333 0.46 -4.78 -24.13
CA MET A 333 0.03 -4.28 -25.44
C MET A 333 -0.01 -5.37 -26.52
N ALA A 334 0.80 -6.42 -26.40
CA ALA A 334 0.81 -7.56 -27.32
C ALA A 334 -0.15 -8.69 -26.92
N TYR A 335 -0.52 -8.79 -25.63
CA TYR A 335 -1.35 -9.84 -25.05
C TYR A 335 -2.85 -9.48 -24.97
N GLY A 336 -3.33 -8.60 -25.87
CA GLY A 336 -4.73 -8.17 -25.89
C GLY A 336 -5.74 -9.31 -26.14
N THR A 337 -7.03 -9.02 -25.93
CA THR A 337 -8.16 -9.95 -26.15
C THR A 337 -8.31 -10.44 -27.57
#